data_AF-A0A0F4I743-F1
#
_entry.id   AF-A0A0F4I743-F1
#
_cell.length_a   1.000
_cell.length_b   1.000
_cell.length_c   1.000
_cell.angle_alpha   90.00
_cell.angle_beta   90.00
_cell.angle_gamma   90.00
#
_symmetry.space_group_name_H-M   'P 1'
#
loop_
_entity.id
_entity.type
_entity.pdbx_description
1 polymer ?
#
loop_
_entity_poly.entity_id
_entity_poly.type
_entity_poly.pdbx_seq_one_letter_code
_entity_poly.pdbx_strand_id
1 'polypeptide(L)' 'GAAIAAVNGPEAVVLSGTREAVEGVVALLAAQGVKAKALRVSHAFHSPLMDPMLEEFRTAISGLDFHQPAIPFVSALT' A
#
# COMPACT_ATOMS: atom_id res chain seq x y z
N GLY A 1 -2.98 11.49 -5.71
CA GLY A 1 -2.56 10.55 -6.77
C GLY A 1 -2.85 9.12 -6.34
N ALA A 2 -2.68 8.14 -7.23
CA ALA A 2 -2.79 6.71 -6.92
C ALA A 2 -1.42 6.03 -7.03
N ALA A 3 -1.21 4.99 -6.23
CA ALA A 3 0.00 4.17 -6.18
C ALA A 3 -0.36 2.69 -6.13
N ILE A 4 0.58 1.82 -6.47
CA ILE A 4 0.48 0.38 -6.20
C ILE A 4 0.83 0.16 -4.74
N ALA A 5 -0.12 -0.33 -3.96
CA ALA A 5 0.07 -0.66 -2.56
C ALA A 5 0.67 -2.06 -2.36
N ALA A 6 0.28 -3.00 -3.21
CA ALA A 6 0.76 -4.38 -3.14
C ALA A 6 0.64 -5.07 -4.50
N VAL A 7 1.60 -5.96 -4.77
CA VAL A 7 1.54 -6.96 -5.84
C VAL A 7 1.42 -8.31 -5.15
N ASN A 8 0.19 -8.84 -5.06
CA ASN A 8 -0.08 -10.12 -4.40
C ASN A 8 0.07 -11.32 -5.34
N GLY A 9 0.22 -11.07 -6.64
CA GLY A 9 0.41 -12.07 -7.67
C GLY A 9 0.41 -11.44 -9.06
N PRO A 10 0.65 -12.25 -10.11
CA PRO A 10 0.76 -11.76 -11.49
C PRO A 10 -0.53 -11.10 -12.00
N GLU A 11 -1.69 -11.48 -11.46
CA GLU A 11 -3.01 -10.95 -11.83
C GLU A 11 -3.74 -10.30 -10.64
N ALA A 12 -3.04 -10.03 -9.53
CA ALA A 12 -3.63 -9.55 -8.30
C ALA A 12 -2.82 -8.40 -7.69
N VAL A 13 -3.29 -7.17 -7.90
CA VAL A 13 -2.67 -5.93 -7.42
C VAL A 13 -3.66 -5.09 -6.62
N VAL A 14 -3.15 -4.34 -5.65
CA VAL A 14 -3.91 -3.39 -4.84
C VAL A 14 -3.49 -1.97 -5.19
N LEU A 15 -4.46 -1.10 -5.48
CA LEU A 15 -4.25 0.33 -5.67
C LEU A 15 -4.62 1.09 -4.41
N SER A 16 -3.90 2.17 -4.12
CA SER A 16 -4.12 3.02 -2.96
C SER A 16 -3.79 4.47 -3.26
N GLY A 17 -4.55 5.40 -2.69
CA GLY A 17 -4.38 6.83 -2.91
C GLY A 17 -5.65 7.60 -2.58
N THR A 18 -5.79 8.79 -3.18
CA THR A 18 -7.04 9.55 -3.06
C THR A 18 -8.18 8.80 -3.75
N ARG A 19 -9.39 8.94 -3.22
CA ARG A 19 -10.57 8.24 -3.75
C ARG A 19 -10.73 8.49 -5.24
N GLU A 20 -10.65 9.75 -5.65
CA GLU A 20 -10.86 10.19 -7.02
C GLU A 20 -9.80 9.59 -7.97
N ALA A 21 -8.55 9.49 -7.52
CA ALA A 21 -7.47 8.93 -8.33
C ALA A 21 -7.63 7.42 -8.50
N VAL A 22 -7.96 6.69 -7.42
CA VAL A 22 -8.19 5.25 -7.48
C VAL A 22 -9.42 4.92 -8.32
N GLU A 23 -10.53 5.63 -8.13
CA GLU A 23 -11.75 5.47 -8.91
C GLU A 23 -11.51 5.75 -10.41
N GLY A 24 -10.70 6.76 -10.74
CA GLY A 24 -10.29 7.04 -12.12
C GLY A 24 -9.55 5.86 -12.76
N VAL A 25 -8.57 5.26 -12.07
CA VAL A 25 -7.84 4.09 -12.58
C VAL A 25 -8.77 2.87 -12.69
N VAL A 26 -9.63 2.63 -11.69
CA VAL A 26 -10.59 1.52 -11.70
C VAL A 26 -11.57 1.65 -12.85
N ALA A 27 -12.05 2.86 -13.18
CA ALA A 27 -12.94 3.08 -14.31
C ALA A 27 -12.28 2.73 -15.65
N LEU A 28 -11.01 3.11 -15.84
CA LEU A 28 -10.24 2.75 -17.04
C LEU A 28 -10.03 1.24 -17.18
N LEU A 29 -9.75 0.56 -16.07
CA LEU A 29 -9.59 -0.90 -16.02
C LEU A 29 -10.91 -1.64 -16.24
N ALA A 30 -12.01 -1.12 -15.70
CA ALA A 30 -13.35 -1.67 -15.90
C ALA A 30 -13.77 -1.62 -17.38
N ALA A 31 -13.42 -0.54 -18.09
CA ALA A 31 -13.63 -0.44 -19.55
C ALA A 31 -12.87 -1.51 -20.36
N GLN A 32 -11.85 -2.13 -19.76
CA GLN A 32 -11.06 -3.23 -20.33
C GLN A 32 -11.49 -4.61 -19.78
N GLY A 33 -12.58 -4.68 -19.01
CA GLY A 33 -13.11 -5.93 -18.44
C GLY A 33 -12.41 -6.41 -17.17
N VAL A 34 -11.51 -5.60 -16.59
CA VAL A 34 -10.83 -5.95 -15.34
C VAL A 34 -11.76 -5.71 -14.15
N LYS A 35 -11.86 -6.71 -13.27
CA LYS A 35 -12.68 -6.62 -12.07
C LYS A 35 -11.92 -5.92 -10.95
N ALA A 36 -12.61 -5.04 -10.21
CA ALA A 36 -12.07 -4.40 -9.02
C ALA A 36 -13.06 -4.53 -7.85
N LYS A 37 -12.52 -4.56 -6.63
CA LYS A 37 -13.31 -4.56 -5.38
C LYS A 37 -12.72 -3.52 -4.43
N ALA A 38 -13.56 -2.58 -4.00
CA ALA A 38 -13.16 -1.62 -2.97
C ALA A 38 -12.92 -2.33 -1.62
N LEU A 39 -11.81 -1.98 -0.96
CA LEU A 39 -11.48 -2.49 0.37
C LEU A 39 -12.12 -1.62 1.45
N ARG A 40 -12.69 -2.26 2.47
CA ARG A 40 -13.24 -1.57 3.65
C ARG A 40 -12.12 -1.30 4.64
N VAL A 41 -11.40 -0.21 4.43
CA VAL A 41 -10.28 0.23 5.25
C VAL A 41 -10.43 1.70 5.60
N SER A 42 -9.77 2.15 6.66
CA SER A 42 -9.85 3.52 7.13
C SER A 42 -8.95 4.49 6.35
N HIS A 43 -7.84 4.01 5.79
CA HIS A 43 -6.82 4.85 5.14
C HIS A 43 -6.27 4.19 3.87
N ALA A 44 -5.66 5.02 3.04
CA ALA A 44 -4.91 4.63 1.85
C ALA A 44 -3.46 4.23 2.20
N PHE A 45 -3.29 3.09 2.87
CA PHE A 45 -1.97 2.55 3.22
C PHE A 45 -1.09 2.31 1.98
N HIS A 46 0.24 2.33 2.15
CA HIS A 46 1.23 2.19 1.07
C HIS A 46 1.04 3.20 -0.09
N SER A 47 0.55 4.40 0.22
CA SER A 47 0.48 5.52 -0.71
C SER A 47 1.18 6.74 -0.10
N PRO A 48 1.52 7.78 -0.91
CA PRO A 48 2.07 9.04 -0.39
C PRO A 48 1.17 9.76 0.62
N LEU A 49 -0.10 9.35 0.76
CA LEU A 49 -0.97 9.86 1.82
C LEU A 49 -0.52 9.41 3.22
N MET A 50 0.43 8.47 3.31
CA MET A 50 1.09 8.09 4.56
C MET A 50 2.27 8.99 4.91
N ASP A 51 2.75 9.85 4.00
CA ASP A 51 3.93 10.71 4.25
C ASP A 51 3.78 11.60 5.50
N PRO A 52 2.62 12.22 5.78
CA PRO A 52 2.48 13.12 6.93
C PRO A 52 2.69 12.48 8.30
N MET A 53 2.51 11.15 8.44
CA MET A 53 2.67 10.47 9.74
C MET A 53 4.06 9.89 9.97
N LEU A 54 4.97 9.99 8.98
CA LEU A 54 6.25 9.28 9.02
C LEU A 54 7.16 9.78 10.14
N GLU A 55 7.12 11.07 10.49
CA GLU A 55 7.98 11.63 11.53
C GLU A 55 7.53 11.21 12.93
N GLU A 56 6.22 11.27 13.19
CA GLU A 56 5.63 10.78 14.44
C GLU A 56 5.84 9.28 14.59
N PHE A 57 5.70 8.52 13.49
CA PHE A 57 5.95 7.07 13.51
C PHE A 57 7.42 6.75 13.80
N ARG A 58 8.35 7.47 13.18
CA ARG A 58 9.80 7.36 13.46
C ARG A 58 10.09 7.61 14.93
N THR A 59 9.51 8.65 15.51
CA THR A 59 9.66 8.99 16.92
C THR A 59 9.12 7.87 17.81
N ALA A 60 7.93 7.36 17.50
CA ALA A 60 7.27 6.31 18.28
C ALA A 60 8.07 5.00 18.37
N ILE A 61 8.85 4.67 17.34
CA ILE A 61 9.66 3.43 17.30
C ILE A 61 11.14 3.65 17.67
N SER A 62 11.54 4.87 18.01
CA SER A 62 12.96 5.25 18.19
C SER A 62 13.69 4.51 19.33
N GLY A 63 12.95 4.01 20.32
CA GLY A 63 13.49 3.27 21.45
C GLY A 63 13.57 1.74 21.25
N LEU A 64 13.28 1.24 20.05
CA LEU A 64 13.35 -0.19 19.76
C LEU A 64 14.75 -0.60 19.30
N ASP A 65 15.27 -1.69 19.88
CA ASP A 65 16.49 -2.33 19.41
C ASP A 65 16.17 -3.34 18.30
N PHE A 66 16.77 -3.14 17.13
CA PHE A 66 16.58 -4.02 15.97
C PHE A 66 17.72 -5.04 15.88
N HIS A 67 17.38 -6.33 15.93
CA HIS A 67 18.35 -7.43 15.85
C HIS A 67 18.25 -8.17 14.52
N GLN A 68 19.36 -8.81 14.13
CA GLN A 68 19.38 -9.66 12.96
C GLN A 68 18.43 -10.86 13.14
N PRO A 69 17.61 -11.20 12.14
CA PRO A 69 16.75 -12.37 12.23
C PRO A 69 17.59 -13.65 12.30
N ALA A 70 17.27 -14.53 13.26
CA ALA A 70 17.95 -15.83 13.44
C ALA A 70 17.48 -16.92 12.45
N ILE A 71 16.40 -16.64 11.71
CA ILE A 71 15.84 -17.49 10.67
C ILE A 71 15.70 -16.68 9.38
N PRO A 72 15.63 -17.33 8.20
CA PRO A 72 15.41 -16.62 6.94
C PRO A 72 14.14 -15.75 6.99
N PHE A 73 14.28 -14.50 6.54
CA PHE A 73 13.20 -13.53 6.44
C PHE A 73 12.99 -13.15 4.97
N VAL A 74 11.79 -13.42 4.44
CA VAL A 74 11.40 -12.97 3.10
C VAL A 74 10.70 -11.63 3.26
N SER A 75 11.32 -10.58 2.75
CA SER A 75 10.77 -9.22 2.79
C SER A 75 9.71 -9.03 1.72
N ALA A 76 8.59 -8.38 2.06
CA ALA A 76 7.58 -7.97 1.08
C ALA A 76 7.95 -6.65 0.35
N LEU A 77 9.12 -6.07 0.65
CA LEU A 77 9.62 -4.83 0.02
C LEU A 77 10.54 -5.10 -1.18
N THR A 78 11.17 -6.27 -1.23
CA THR A 78 12.20 -6.64 -2.22
C THR A 78 11.67 -7.66 -3.21
#